data_AF-A0A9K3JM72-F1
#
_entry.id   AF-A0A9K3JM72-F1
#
_cell.length_a   1.000
_cell.length_b   1.000
_cell.length_c   1.000
_cell.angle_alpha   90.00
_cell.angle_beta   90.00
_cell.angle_gamma   90.00
#
_symmetry.space_group_name_H-M   'P 1'
#
loop_
_entity.id
_entity.type
_entity.pdbx_description
1 polymer ?
#
loop_
_entity_poly.entity_id
_entity_poly.type
_entity_poly.pdbx_seq_one_letter_code
_entity_poly.pdbx_strand_id
1 'polypeptide(L)'
;MAPGKENLSESVSVLTQRQLDKFVHDYMIPTDLHPPAKDKTIYPFLPGKFPLYTRVCNFANYSPLSRFLIKVLLFFRVHLCQVNPFGLSRINHFEVFCIALNRKPDLNVFRYFYEFITASD
;
A
#
# COMPACT_ATOMS: atom_id res chain seq x y z
N MET A 1 10.49 17.01 -24.69
CA MET A 1 9.90 15.69 -24.40
C MET A 1 11.04 14.72 -24.15
N ALA A 2 11.12 14.12 -22.97
CA ALA A 2 12.18 13.13 -22.68
C ALA A 2 11.82 11.78 -23.36
N PRO A 3 12.71 11.21 -24.18
CA PRO A 3 12.47 9.95 -24.87
C PRO A 3 12.48 8.77 -23.87
N GLY A 4 11.59 7.78 -24.06
CA GLY A 4 11.63 6.49 -23.34
C GLY A 4 10.51 6.20 -22.34
N LYS A 5 9.41 6.95 -22.31
CA LYS A 5 8.32 6.75 -21.33
C LYS A 5 7.29 5.66 -21.68
N GLU A 6 7.38 5.00 -22.83
CA GLU A 6 6.21 4.30 -23.40
C GLU A 6 6.28 2.76 -23.36
N ASN A 7 7.44 2.16 -23.08
CA ASN A 7 7.53 0.70 -22.91
C ASN A 7 7.72 0.31 -21.43
N LEU A 8 6.63 -0.08 -20.77
CA LEU A 8 6.64 -0.54 -19.39
C LEU A 8 7.37 -1.88 -19.22
N SER A 9 7.50 -2.71 -20.27
CA SER A 9 8.18 -4.01 -20.17
C SER A 9 9.69 -3.89 -20.04
N GLU A 10 10.28 -2.77 -20.49
CA GLU A 10 11.71 -2.47 -20.40
C GLU A 10 12.03 -1.53 -19.22
N SER A 11 11.01 -1.04 -18.53
CA SER A 11 11.16 -0.10 -17.41
C SER A 11 11.52 -0.85 -16.12
N VAL A 12 12.79 -0.83 -15.73
CA VAL A 12 13.23 -1.32 -14.42
C VAL A 12 13.13 -0.23 -13.35
N SER A 13 12.38 -0.50 -12.28
CA SER A 13 12.28 0.40 -11.13
C SER A 13 13.33 0.03 -10.08
N VAL A 14 14.60 0.34 -10.37
CA VAL A 14 15.71 0.12 -9.43
C VAL A 14 15.90 1.36 -8.56
N LEU A 15 15.74 1.20 -7.24
CA LEU A 15 16.06 2.26 -6.28
C LEU A 15 17.44 2.00 -5.69
N THR A 16 18.27 3.04 -5.65
CA THR A 16 19.45 3.06 -4.76
C THR A 16 19.00 3.04 -3.30
N GLN A 17 19.85 2.59 -2.37
CA GLN A 17 19.52 2.58 -0.94
C GLN A 17 19.05 3.96 -0.45
N ARG A 18 19.74 5.02 -0.86
CA ARG A 18 19.37 6.41 -0.55
C ARG A 18 17.97 6.78 -1.05
N GLN A 19 17.59 6.34 -2.25
CA GLN A 19 16.25 6.60 -2.79
C GLN A 19 15.17 5.78 -2.07
N LEU A 20 15.49 4.56 -1.65
CA LEU A 20 14.61 3.72 -0.84
C LEU A 20 14.40 4.34 0.55
N ASP A 21 15.47 4.77 1.22
CA ASP A 21 15.39 5.40 2.56
C ASP A 21 14.54 6.67 2.50
N LYS A 22 14.76 7.50 1.47
CA LYS A 22 13.93 8.68 1.21
C LYS A 22 12.47 8.29 0.99
N PHE A 23 12.20 7.26 0.20
CA PHE A 23 10.85 6.80 -0.07
C PHE A 23 10.14 6.28 1.21
N VAL A 24 10.85 5.49 2.02
CA VAL A 24 10.34 5.00 3.32
C VAL A 24 9.99 6.17 4.25
N HIS A 25 10.84 7.19 4.29
CA HIS A 25 10.60 8.41 5.06
C HIS A 25 9.39 9.20 4.52
N ASP A 26 9.37 9.53 3.23
CA ASP A 26 8.37 10.40 2.62
C ASP A 26 6.96 9.79 2.66
N TYR A 27 6.86 8.46 2.59
CA TYR A 27 5.59 7.72 2.69
C TYR A 27 5.35 7.10 4.08
N MET A 28 6.12 7.52 5.09
CA MET A 28 6.05 7.06 6.49
C MET A 28 5.86 5.54 6.63
N ILE A 29 6.59 4.76 5.82
CA ILE A 29 6.47 3.30 5.82
C ILE A 29 7.05 2.79 7.15
N PRO A 30 6.28 2.03 7.95
CA PRO A 30 6.79 1.49 9.21
C PRO A 30 8.05 0.64 9.00
N THR A 31 9.13 1.00 9.68
CA THR A 31 10.47 0.40 9.47
C THR A 31 10.55 -1.07 9.88
N ASP A 32 9.72 -1.49 10.83
CA ASP A 32 9.57 -2.88 11.28
C ASP A 32 8.84 -3.77 10.27
N LEU A 33 8.31 -3.22 9.17
CA LEU A 33 7.84 -4.02 8.03
C LEU A 33 9.00 -4.57 7.18
N HIS A 34 10.24 -4.24 7.55
CA HIS A 34 11.46 -4.63 6.84
C HIS A 34 11.36 -4.34 5.33
N PRO A 35 11.34 -3.05 4.94
CA PRO A 35 11.38 -2.64 3.54
C PRO A 35 12.80 -2.76 2.97
N PRO A 36 13.33 -3.99 2.73
CA PRO A 36 14.18 -4.14 1.55
C PRO A 36 14.01 -5.48 0.82
N ALA A 37 14.16 -5.42 -0.50
CA ALA A 37 14.56 -6.56 -1.32
C ALA A 37 15.39 -6.04 -2.49
N LYS A 38 16.65 -5.67 -2.20
CA LYS A 38 17.63 -5.38 -3.26
C LYS A 38 17.75 -6.62 -4.14
N ASP A 39 17.77 -6.41 -5.46
CA ASP A 39 18.02 -7.44 -6.47
C ASP A 39 17.00 -8.60 -6.52
N LYS A 40 15.80 -8.46 -5.94
CA LYS A 40 14.71 -9.43 -6.09
C LYS A 40 13.63 -8.90 -7.01
N THR A 41 13.16 -9.76 -7.90
CA THR A 41 11.98 -9.48 -8.71
C THR A 41 10.75 -9.48 -7.83
N ILE A 42 9.82 -8.56 -8.11
CA ILE A 42 8.55 -8.44 -7.39
C ILE A 42 7.61 -9.63 -7.65
N TYR A 43 7.85 -10.32 -8.77
CA TYR A 43 7.19 -11.55 -9.18
C TYR A 43 8.25 -12.67 -9.31
N PRO A 44 7.98 -13.89 -8.81
CA PRO A 44 6.77 -14.32 -8.12
C PRO A 44 6.61 -13.70 -6.71
N PHE A 45 5.38 -13.63 -6.21
CA PHE A 45 5.10 -13.09 -4.87
C PHE A 45 5.79 -13.92 -3.79
N LEU A 46 6.62 -13.26 -2.98
CA LEU A 46 7.32 -13.91 -1.88
C LEU A 46 6.40 -14.07 -0.67
N PRO A 47 6.32 -15.27 -0.04
CA PRO A 47 5.55 -15.47 1.18
C PRO A 47 5.94 -14.49 2.29
N GLY A 48 4.95 -13.90 2.95
CA GLY A 48 5.17 -12.92 4.02
C GLY A 48 5.69 -11.56 3.57
N LYS A 49 5.74 -11.28 2.26
CA LYS A 49 6.11 -9.98 1.71
C LYS A 49 4.95 -9.38 0.93
N PHE A 50 4.76 -8.08 1.08
CA PHE A 50 3.81 -7.32 0.29
C PHE A 50 4.57 -6.56 -0.81
N PRO A 51 4.40 -6.93 -2.09
CA PRO A 51 5.04 -6.23 -3.20
C PRO A 51 4.50 -4.79 -3.31
N LEU A 52 5.37 -3.82 -3.58
CA LEU A 52 4.98 -2.43 -3.79
C LEU A 52 5.79 -1.80 -4.92
N TYR A 53 5.09 -1.28 -5.93
CA TYR A 53 5.68 -0.43 -6.95
C TYR A 53 5.69 1.02 -6.48
N THR A 54 6.86 1.62 -6.30
CA THR A 54 6.99 3.01 -5.81
C THR A 54 6.34 4.04 -6.73
N ARG A 55 6.26 3.76 -8.03
CA ARG A 55 5.60 4.62 -9.02
C ARG A 55 4.09 4.77 -8.77
N VAL A 56 3.46 3.76 -8.16
CA VAL A 56 2.03 3.79 -7.80
C VAL A 56 1.78 4.81 -6.71
N CYS A 57 2.69 4.90 -5.74
CA CYS A 57 2.65 5.89 -4.66
C CYS A 57 2.71 7.33 -5.21
N ASN A 58 3.61 7.57 -6.18
CA ASN A 58 3.74 8.87 -6.84
C ASN A 58 2.52 9.23 -7.70
N PHE A 59 1.92 8.25 -8.40
CA PHE A 59 0.84 8.53 -9.34
C PHE A 59 -0.49 8.80 -8.64
N ALA A 60 -0.82 8.05 -7.60
CA ALA A 60 -2.14 8.16 -6.98
C ALA A 60 -2.15 8.96 -5.66
N ASN A 61 -1.11 9.74 -5.38
CA ASN A 61 -0.96 10.50 -4.13
C ASN A 61 -1.27 9.65 -2.89
N TYR A 62 -0.71 8.43 -2.82
CA TYR A 62 -0.98 7.54 -1.71
C TYR A 62 -0.50 8.19 -0.40
N SER A 63 -1.44 8.40 0.53
CA SER A 63 -1.14 8.69 1.94
C SER A 63 -0.51 7.45 2.60
N PRO A 64 0.25 7.58 3.70
CA PRO A 64 1.28 6.63 4.09
C PRO A 64 0.77 5.20 4.21
N LEU A 65 1.62 4.23 3.85
CA LEU A 65 1.33 2.79 3.95
C LEU A 65 1.19 2.40 5.42
N SER A 66 -0.01 2.62 5.94
CA SER A 66 -0.31 2.36 7.33
C SER A 66 -0.44 0.86 7.57
N ARG A 67 -0.23 0.46 8.83
CA ARG A 67 -0.48 -0.93 9.24
C ARG A 67 -1.92 -1.34 9.01
N PHE A 68 -2.86 -0.40 9.17
CA PHE A 68 -4.26 -0.67 8.97
C PHE A 68 -4.56 -0.93 7.49
N LEU A 69 -4.05 -0.11 6.57
CA LEU A 69 -4.16 -0.34 5.13
C LEU A 69 -3.61 -1.72 4.76
N ILE A 70 -2.41 -2.06 5.22
CA ILE A 70 -1.81 -3.39 4.97
C ILE A 70 -2.71 -4.51 5.51
N LYS A 71 -3.26 -4.36 6.71
CA LYS A 71 -4.18 -5.34 7.31
C LYS A 71 -5.44 -5.53 6.47
N VAL A 72 -6.00 -4.45 5.92
CA VAL A 72 -7.16 -4.50 5.01
C VAL A 72 -6.82 -5.23 3.71
N LEU A 73 -5.70 -4.86 3.07
CA LEU A 73 -5.25 -5.47 1.81
C LEU A 73 -5.01 -6.97 1.95
N LEU A 74 -4.34 -7.38 3.03
CA LEU A 74 -4.08 -8.80 3.34
C LEU A 74 -5.38 -9.56 3.60
N PHE A 75 -6.33 -8.97 4.33
CA PHE A 75 -7.62 -9.60 4.62
C PHE A 75 -8.42 -9.89 3.34
N PHE A 76 -8.55 -8.89 2.46
CA PHE A 76 -9.26 -9.05 1.18
C PHE A 76 -8.44 -9.79 0.11
N ARG A 77 -7.17 -10.10 0.40
CA ARG A 77 -6.22 -10.76 -0.52
C ARG A 77 -6.07 -10.00 -1.85
N VAL A 78 -6.09 -8.67 -1.78
CA VAL A 78 -5.94 -7.78 -2.94
C VAL A 78 -4.61 -7.01 -2.88
N HIS A 79 -4.02 -6.78 -4.05
CA HIS A 79 -2.88 -5.89 -4.19
C HIS A 79 -3.32 -4.42 -4.14
N LEU A 80 -2.44 -3.51 -3.70
CA LEU A 80 -2.73 -2.08 -3.61
C LEU A 80 -3.25 -1.51 -4.95
N CYS A 81 -2.64 -1.91 -6.06
CA CYS A 81 -3.07 -1.50 -7.42
C CYS A 81 -4.45 -2.01 -7.84
N GLN A 82 -5.00 -3.02 -7.15
CA GLN A 82 -6.35 -3.54 -7.42
C GLN A 82 -7.42 -2.78 -6.63
N VAL A 83 -7.01 -1.93 -5.68
CA VAL A 83 -7.94 -1.08 -4.93
C VAL A 83 -8.22 0.17 -5.76
N ASN A 84 -9.50 0.40 -6.05
CA ASN A 84 -9.89 1.63 -6.73
C ASN A 84 -9.63 2.87 -5.82
N PRO A 85 -9.44 4.07 -6.38
CA PRO A 85 -9.11 5.27 -5.59
C PRO A 85 -10.12 5.59 -4.49
N PHE A 86 -11.42 5.35 -4.71
CA PHE A 86 -12.46 5.58 -3.70
C PHE A 86 -12.37 4.58 -2.54
N GLY A 87 -12.08 3.31 -2.82
CA GLY A 87 -11.88 2.27 -1.81
C GLY A 87 -10.69 2.60 -0.91
N LEU A 88 -9.60 3.08 -1.50
CA LEU A 88 -8.45 3.54 -0.73
C LEU A 88 -8.78 4.75 0.14
N SER A 89 -9.50 5.74 -0.40
CA SER A 89 -9.94 6.91 0.37
C SER A 89 -10.81 6.50 1.57
N ARG A 90 -11.70 5.52 1.42
CA ARG A 90 -12.51 4.98 2.54
C ARG A 90 -11.65 4.36 3.64
N ILE A 91 -10.63 3.59 3.28
CA ILE A 91 -9.69 2.98 4.25
C ILE A 91 -8.94 4.08 5.01
N ASN A 92 -8.38 5.04 4.30
CA ASN A 92 -7.62 6.14 4.88
C ASN A 92 -8.49 7.02 5.80
N HIS A 93 -9.69 7.40 5.36
CA HIS A 93 -10.60 8.20 6.18
C HIS A 93 -10.99 7.48 7.47
N PHE A 94 -11.30 6.18 7.40
CA PHE A 94 -11.63 5.41 8.58
C PHE A 94 -10.48 5.39 9.59
N GLU A 95 -9.25 5.15 9.12
CA GLU A 95 -8.09 5.18 9.99
C GLU A 95 -7.87 6.55 10.64
N VAL A 96 -7.95 7.62 9.85
CA VAL A 96 -7.82 9.00 10.34
C VAL A 96 -8.88 9.30 11.39
N PHE A 97 -10.14 8.90 11.17
CA PHE A 97 -11.21 9.09 12.15
C PHE A 97 -10.97 8.31 13.44
N CYS A 98 -10.51 7.05 13.35
CA CYS A 98 -10.15 6.29 14.54
C CYS A 98 -9.05 6.99 15.34
N ILE A 99 -7.98 7.42 14.68
CA ILE A 99 -6.86 8.13 15.32
C ILE A 99 -7.34 9.42 15.97
N ALA A 100 -8.16 10.22 15.27
CA ALA A 100 -8.72 11.47 15.79
C ALA A 100 -9.59 11.27 17.04
N LEU A 101 -10.23 10.10 17.17
CA LEU A 101 -11.02 9.70 18.33
C LEU A 101 -10.19 8.98 19.42
N ASN A 102 -8.86 8.96 19.31
CA ASN A 102 -7.97 8.19 20.18
C ASN A 102 -8.34 6.69 20.24
N ARG A 103 -8.84 6.14 19.14
CA ARG A 103 -9.15 4.72 18.97
C ARG A 103 -8.15 4.07 18.00
N LYS A 104 -7.82 2.81 18.25
CA LYS A 104 -7.06 2.01 17.28
C LYS A 104 -8.00 1.58 16.15
N PRO A 105 -7.63 1.76 14.86
CA PRO A 105 -8.45 1.28 13.76
C PRO A 105 -8.55 -0.25 13.81
N ASP A 106 -9.79 -0.75 13.77
CA ASP A 106 -10.09 -2.17 13.82
C ASP A 106 -10.71 -2.66 12.50
N LEU A 107 -10.26 -3.83 12.04
CA LEU A 107 -10.64 -4.38 10.74
C LEU A 107 -12.11 -4.84 10.72
N ASN A 108 -12.60 -5.41 11.82
CA ASN A 108 -13.99 -5.87 11.89
C ASN A 108 -14.94 -4.68 11.98
N VAL A 109 -14.57 -3.64 12.74
CA VAL A 109 -15.33 -2.38 12.78
C VAL A 109 -15.37 -1.73 11.39
N PHE A 110 -14.25 -1.68 10.67
CA PHE A 110 -14.22 -1.16 9.30
C PHE A 110 -15.15 -1.91 8.35
N ARG A 111 -15.11 -3.25 8.40
CA ARG A 111 -15.97 -4.11 7.57
C ARG A 111 -17.44 -3.87 7.86
N TYR A 112 -17.79 -3.77 9.14
CA TYR A 112 -19.16 -3.49 9.57
C TYR A 112 -19.61 -2.08 9.15
N PHE A 113 -18.75 -1.07 9.36
CA PHE A 113 -19.06 0.34 9.08
C PHE A 113 -19.34 0.62 7.60
N TYR A 114 -18.62 -0.02 6.69
CA TYR A 114 -18.81 0.14 5.25
C TYR A 114 -19.62 -0.99 4.60
N GLU A 115 -20.31 -1.79 5.42
CA GLU A 115 -21.15 -2.90 4.96
C GLU A 115 -20.43 -3.85 3.99
N PHE A 116 -19.12 -4.07 4.18
CA PHE A 116 -18.37 -5.11 3.46
C PHE A 116 -18.72 -6.52 3.96
N ILE A 117 -19.91 -6.69 4.53
CA ILE A 117 -20.48 -7.97 4.91
C ILE A 117 -20.80 -8.68 3.60
N THR A 118 -19.93 -9.60 3.19
CA THR A 118 -20.33 -10.64 2.26
C THR A 118 -21.45 -11.40 2.94
N ALA A 119 -22.65 -11.37 2.36
CA ALA A 119 -23.66 -12.37 2.67
C ALA A 119 -22.99 -13.75 2.56
N SER A 120 -23.21 -14.61 3.58
CA SER A 120 -22.53 -15.88 3.85
C SER A 120 -21.39 -15.81 4.88
N ASP A 121 -21.77 -15.58 6.14
CA ASP A 121 -21.30 -16.35 7.31
C ASP A 121 -22.54 -16.72 8.14
#